data_AF-A0A5S4VY80-F1
#
_entry.id   AF-A0A5S4VY80-F1
#
_cell.length_a   1.000
_cell.length_b   1.000
_cell.length_c   1.000
_cell.angle_alpha   90.00
_cell.angle_beta   90.00
_cell.angle_gamma   90.00
#
_symmetry.space_group_name_H-M   'P 1'
#
loop_
_entity.id
_entity.type
_entity.pdbx_description
1 polymer ?
#
loop_
_entity_poly.entity_id
_entity_poly.type
_entity_poly.pdbx_seq_one_letter_code
_entity_poly.pdbx_strand_id
1 'polypeptide(L)' 'MSVENPYAVRPKLINDMPVATERGHGLGTRSIRQTAERLGGKCQYSVTDTLFIVRVII' A
#
# COMPACT_ATOMS: atom_id res chain seq x y z
N MET A 1 -5.61 9.31 -6.97
CA MET A 1 -5.65 8.11 -7.84
C MET A 1 -5.56 6.85 -6.98
N SER A 2 -6.03 5.69 -7.45
CA SER A 2 -5.93 4.41 -6.73
C SER A 2 -5.36 3.29 -7.62
N VAL A 3 -4.67 2.35 -6.99
CA VAL A 3 -4.19 1.10 -7.58
C VAL A 3 -4.78 -0.04 -6.78
N GLU A 4 -5.39 -1.00 -7.47
CA GLU A 4 -5.96 -2.21 -6.89
C GLU A 4 -5.03 -3.39 -7.18
N ASN A 5 -4.73 -4.18 -6.15
CA ASN A 5 -3.85 -5.33 -6.24
C ASN A 5 -4.53 -6.55 -5.62
N PRO A 6 -4.94 -7.54 -6.42
CA PRO A 6 -5.44 -8.81 -5.90
C PRO A 6 -4.40 -9.49 -5.03
N TYR A 7 -4.84 -10.19 -3.99
CA TYR A 7 -3.95 -10.94 -3.11
C TYR A 7 -4.48 -12.34 -2.85
N ALA A 8 -3.56 -13.29 -2.69
CA ALA A 8 -3.90 -14.65 -2.22
C ALA A 8 -3.93 -14.72 -0.68
N VAL A 9 -3.11 -13.92 -0.01
CA VAL A 9 -3.00 -13.84 1.45
C VAL A 9 -3.31 -12.41 1.90
N ARG A 10 -4.25 -12.25 2.83
CA ARG A 10 -4.73 -10.94 3.30
C ARG A 10 -3.59 -10.11 3.91
N PRO A 11 -3.28 -8.92 3.37
CA PRO A 11 -2.27 -8.04 3.96
C PRO A 11 -2.71 -7.54 5.34
N LYS A 12 -1.74 -7.42 6.25
CA LYS A 12 -1.95 -6.79 7.56
C LYS A 12 -1.67 -5.29 7.46
N LEU A 13 -2.58 -4.49 8.02
CA LEU A 13 -2.34 -3.08 8.27
C LEU A 13 -2.05 -2.88 9.76
N ILE A 14 -0.97 -2.19 10.09
CA ILE A 14 -0.62 -1.78 11.46
C ILE A 14 -0.42 -0.27 11.42
N ASN A 15 -1.17 0.48 12.24
CA ASN A 15 -1.17 1.95 12.23
C ASN A 15 -1.38 2.50 10.81
N ASP A 16 -2.40 2.00 10.11
CA ASP A 16 -2.75 2.32 8.72
C ASP A 16 -1.69 1.98 7.67
N MET A 17 -0.58 1.33 8.04
CA MET A 17 0.50 0.98 7.13
C MET A 17 0.50 -0.53 6.81
N PRO A 18 0.64 -0.93 5.53
CA PRO A 18 0.80 -2.32 5.17
C PRO A 18 2.15 -2.86 5.67
N VAL A 19 2.10 -4.03 6.30
CA VAL A 19 3.28 -4.73 6.82
C VAL A 19 3.49 -6.00 6.00
N ALA A 20 4.66 -6.09 5.36
CA ALA A 20 5.11 -7.29 4.70
C ALA A 20 5.63 -8.29 5.76
N THR A 21 5.13 -9.52 5.71
CA THR A 21 5.56 -10.62 6.59
C THR A 21 6.63 -11.51 5.95
N GLU A 22 6.87 -11.33 4.65
CA GLU A 22 7.82 -12.11 3.84
C GLU A 22 9.01 -11.25 3.40
N ARG A 23 10.20 -11.85 3.38
CA ARG A 23 11.42 -11.15 2.96
C ARG A 23 11.32 -10.78 1.48
N GLY A 24 11.61 -9.52 1.16
CA GLY A 24 11.51 -9.00 -0.21
C GLY A 24 10.14 -8.44 -0.59
N HIS A 25 9.12 -8.57 0.27
CA HIS A 25 7.80 -8.00 0.03
C HIS A 25 7.68 -6.56 0.55
N GLY A 26 6.70 -5.81 0.01
CA GLY A 26 6.40 -4.43 0.41
C GLY A 26 7.26 -3.35 -0.28
N LEU A 27 8.18 -3.73 -1.17
CA LEU A 27 9.01 -2.80 -1.94
C LEU A 27 8.15 -1.86 -2.80
N GLY A 28 7.17 -2.39 -3.53
CA GLY A 28 6.27 -1.59 -4.36
C GLY A 28 5.52 -0.53 -3.56
N THR A 29 4.99 -0.90 -2.39
CA THR A 29 4.30 0.05 -1.50
C THR A 29 5.23 1.14 -0.98
N ARG A 30 6.47 0.79 -0.61
CA ARG A 30 7.48 1.77 -0.17
C ARG A 30 7.84 2.75 -1.28
N SER A 31 8.05 2.26 -2.50
CA SER A 31 8.38 3.09 -3.65
C SER A 31 7.25 4.07 -3.98
N ILE A 32 5.99 3.60 -4.00
CA ILE A 32 4.81 4.45 -4.26
C ILE A 32 4.68 5.53 -3.18
N ARG A 33 4.80 5.15 -1.90
CA ARG A 33 4.74 6.10 -0.78
C ARG A 33 5.82 7.17 -0.88
N GLN A 34 7.07 6.76 -1.09
CA GLN A 34 8.20 7.67 -1.18
C GLN A 34 8.00 8.68 -2.33
N THR A 35 7.50 8.22 -3.48
CA THR A 35 7.18 9.11 -4.60
C THR A 35 6.06 10.08 -4.28
N ALA A 36 4.97 9.62 -3.62
CA ALA A 36 3.88 10.49 -3.20
C ALA A 36 4.37 11.56 -2.21
N GLU A 37 5.16 11.16 -1.20
CA GLU A 37 5.72 12.08 -0.19
C GLU A 37 6.65 13.12 -0.82
N ARG A 38 7.46 12.75 -1.81
CA ARG A 38 8.32 13.70 -2.56
C ARG A 38 7.53 14.77 -3.31
N LEU A 39 6.28 14.49 -3.68
CA LEU A 39 5.38 15.44 -4.34
C LEU A 39 4.51 16.22 -3.34
N GLY A 40 4.77 16.11 -2.03
CA GLY A 40 3.96 16.73 -0.97
C GLY A 40 2.66 15.97 -0.66
N GLY A 41 2.46 14.80 -1.27
CA GLY A 41 1.30 13.96 -1.10
C GLY A 41 1.44 12.90 0.00
N LYS A 42 0.44 12.03 0.09
CA LYS A 42 0.40 10.88 1.00
C LYS A 42 -0.31 9.68 0.37
N CYS A 43 -0.14 8.52 1.00
CA CYS A 43 -0.87 7.31 0.66
C CYS A 43 -1.89 6.96 1.74
N GLN A 44 -3.02 6.40 1.30
CA GLN A 44 -3.96 5.65 2.14
C GLN A 44 -4.00 4.21 1.65
N TYR A 45 -4.19 3.29 2.59
CA TYR A 45 -4.20 1.86 2.32
C TYR A 45 -5.50 1.26 2.82
N SER A 46 -6.07 0.34 2.05
CA SER A 46 -7.26 -0.40 2.47
C SER A 46 -7.23 -1.83 1.93
N VAL A 47 -7.94 -2.73 2.61
CA VAL A 47 -7.98 -4.15 2.28
C VAL A 47 -9.46 -4.59 2.26
N THR A 48 -9.95 -4.94 1.08
CA THR A 48 -11.25 -5.60 0.89
C THR A 48 -11.07 -7.12 0.97
N ASP A 49 -12.07 -7.93 0.64
CA ASP A 49 -11.95 -9.40 0.68
C ASP A 49 -10.96 -9.97 -0.34
N THR A 50 -10.78 -9.28 -1.47
CA THR A 50 -9.93 -9.76 -2.57
C THR A 50 -8.86 -8.77 -3.01
N LEU A 51 -8.98 -7.49 -2.62
CA LEU A 51 -8.13 -6.41 -3.12
C LEU A 51 -7.40 -5.67 -2.00
N PHE A 52 -6.12 -5.45 -2.23
CA PHE A 52 -5.34 -4.44 -1.53
C PHE A 52 -5.32 -3.17 -2.37
N ILE A 53 -5.75 -2.06 -1.79
CA ILE A 53 -5.93 -0.81 -2.51
C ILE A 53 -4.96 0.22 -1.94
N VAL A 54 -4.16 0.81 -2.83
CA VAL A 54 -3.29 1.95 -2.53
C VAL A 54 -3.89 3.19 -3.16
N ARG A 55 -4.30 4.17 -2.34
CA ARG A 55 -4.78 5.47 -2.81
C ARG A 55 -3.69 6.52 -2.62
N VAL A 56 -3.26 7.15 -3.71
CA VAL A 56 -2.32 8.28 -3.71
C VAL A 56 -3.11 9.59 -3.74
N ILE A 57 -2.79 10.48 -2.80
CA ILE A 57 -3.35 11.82 -2.63
C ILE A 57 -2.18 12.79 -2.81
N ILE A 58 -2.24 13.65 -3.82
CA ILE A 58 -1.26 14.72 -4.08
C ILE A 58 -2.03 16.04 -3.95
#